data_AF-A0A942JW90-F1
#
_entry.id   AF-A0A942JW90-F1
#
_cell.length_a   1.000
_cell.length_b   1.000
_cell.length_c   1.000
_cell.angle_alpha   90.00
_cell.angle_beta   90.00
_cell.angle_gamma   90.00
#
_symmetry.space_group_name_H-M   'P 1'
#
loop_
_entity.id
_entity.type
_entity.pdbx_description
1 polymer ?
#
loop_
_entity_poly.entity_id
_entity_poly.type
_entity_poly.pdbx_seq_one_letter_code
_entity_poly.pdbx_strand_id
1 'polypeptide(L)'
;MKPIRIIAIALLSVALMTSVGCARTTPPVDREEMRALVRSDIAQVMSDIAAAEKANPAIALSSNPFTYAEISPALDRLVARGEPALESIAEEIEDSPENGLREYLMAIAGQRIMGAEKTIGTWSTAKEWARYYRTSR
;
A
#
# COMPACT_ATOMS: atom_id res chain seq x y z
N MET A 1 66.96 41.52 31.76
CA MET A 1 66.00 42.64 31.59
C MET A 1 65.75 42.88 30.10
N LYS A 2 64.51 43.28 29.77
CA LYS A 2 63.89 43.61 28.46
C LYS A 2 63.33 42.43 27.61
N PRO A 3 62.18 42.62 26.93
CA PRO A 3 60.95 41.93 27.33
C PRO A 3 60.10 41.26 26.21
N ILE A 4 59.12 40.48 26.69
CA ILE A 4 57.90 39.89 26.12
C ILE A 4 57.21 40.64 24.96
N ARG A 5 56.67 39.90 23.95
CA ARG A 5 55.34 40.06 23.27
C ARG A 5 54.92 38.70 22.65
N ILE A 6 54.06 37.88 23.27
CA ILE A 6 52.57 37.73 23.17
C ILE A 6 52.02 37.63 21.73
N ILE A 7 51.19 36.59 21.51
CA ILE A 7 49.93 36.44 20.71
C ILE A 7 49.95 35.02 20.09
N ALA A 8 49.41 33.95 20.68
CA ALA A 8 48.02 33.60 21.02
C ALA A 8 47.08 33.47 19.81
N ILE A 9 46.82 32.25 19.32
CA ILE A 9 45.54 31.87 18.72
C ILE A 9 45.21 30.43 19.15
N ALA A 10 44.13 30.31 19.92
CA ALA A 10 43.54 29.07 20.38
C ALA A 10 42.66 28.46 19.27
N LEU A 11 42.78 27.16 19.05
CA LEU A 11 41.85 26.38 18.23
C LEU A 11 40.97 25.55 19.17
N LEU A 12 39.83 26.14 19.55
CA LEU A 12 38.79 25.50 20.34
C LEU A 12 37.81 24.81 19.38
N SER A 13 37.97 23.51 19.18
CA SER A 13 37.06 22.69 18.36
C SER A 13 35.84 22.27 19.19
N VAL A 14 34.80 23.12 19.21
CA VAL A 14 33.49 22.72 19.76
C VAL A 14 32.75 21.91 18.69
N ALA A 15 32.80 20.59 18.81
CA ALA A 15 31.94 19.69 18.05
C ALA A 15 30.52 19.74 18.64
N LEU A 16 29.67 20.58 18.05
CA LEU A 16 28.25 20.60 18.34
C LEU A 16 27.58 19.44 17.58
N MET A 17 27.46 18.28 18.23
CA MET A 17 26.58 17.21 17.75
C MET A 17 25.11 17.65 17.94
N THR A 18 24.57 18.38 16.96
CA THR A 18 23.13 18.52 16.82
C THR A 18 22.61 17.27 16.11
N SER A 19 22.17 16.28 16.89
CA SER A 19 21.28 15.24 16.39
C SER A 19 19.94 15.91 16.03
N VAL A 20 19.87 16.46 14.82
CA VAL A 20 18.59 16.76 14.17
C VAL A 20 17.98 15.40 13.85
N GLY A 21 17.27 14.84 14.83
CA GLY A 21 16.29 13.80 14.60
C GLY A 21 15.18 14.41 13.76
N CYS A 22 15.37 14.47 12.44
CA CYS A 22 14.27 14.67 11.51
C CYS A 22 13.35 13.45 11.66
N ALA A 23 12.39 13.54 12.59
CA ALA A 23 11.14 12.84 12.43
C ALA A 23 10.56 13.34 11.10
N ARG A 24 10.83 12.61 10.02
CA ARG A 24 10.15 12.83 8.75
C ARG A 24 8.70 12.43 8.99
N THR A 25 7.87 13.36 9.42
CA THR A 25 6.45 13.31 9.11
C THR A 25 6.36 13.38 7.61
N THR A 26 6.30 12.22 6.94
CA THR A 26 5.79 12.15 5.58
C THR A 26 4.42 12.82 5.62
N PRO A 27 4.16 13.82 4.75
CA PRO A 27 2.82 14.36 4.65
C PRO A 27 1.85 13.20 4.40
N PRO A 28 0.62 13.26 4.94
CA PRO A 28 -0.40 12.27 4.61
C PRO A 28 -0.49 12.18 3.09
N VAL A 29 -0.33 10.97 2.56
CA VAL A 29 -0.44 10.69 1.12
C VAL A 29 -1.78 11.28 0.67
N ASP A 30 -1.75 12.14 -0.35
CA ASP A 30 -2.98 12.76 -0.82
C ASP A 30 -3.90 11.70 -1.45
N ARG A 31 -5.20 11.97 -1.49
CA ARG A 31 -6.19 10.97 -1.94
C ARG A 31 -5.93 10.52 -3.38
N GLU A 32 -5.50 11.43 -4.25
CA GLU A 32 -5.25 11.15 -5.65
C GLU A 32 -4.02 10.25 -5.82
N GLU A 33 -2.95 10.53 -5.08
CA GLU A 33 -1.75 9.72 -4.99
C GLU A 33 -2.08 8.32 -4.45
N MET A 34 -2.86 8.22 -3.37
CA MET A 34 -3.28 6.92 -2.84
C MET A 34 -4.09 6.12 -3.86
N ARG A 35 -4.99 6.79 -4.59
CA ARG A 35 -5.78 6.14 -5.63
C ARG A 35 -4.93 5.68 -6.82
N ALA A 36 -3.93 6.47 -7.22
CA ALA A 36 -2.96 6.09 -8.24
C ALA A 36 -2.12 4.88 -7.80
N LEU A 37 -1.71 4.86 -6.53
CA LEU A 37 -0.96 3.76 -5.93
C LEU A 37 -1.78 2.46 -5.87
N VAL A 38 -3.05 2.52 -5.47
CA VAL A 38 -3.99 1.38 -5.53
C VAL A 38 -4.13 0.85 -6.95
N ARG A 39 -4.34 1.75 -7.93
CA ARG A 39 -4.43 1.40 -9.35
C ARG A 39 -3.16 0.71 -9.85
N SER A 40 -2.00 1.22 -9.46
CA SER A 40 -0.71 0.65 -9.85
C SER A 40 -0.50 -0.74 -9.28
N ASP A 41 -0.79 -0.96 -8.00
CA ASP A 41 -0.62 -2.29 -7.39
C ASP A 41 -1.60 -3.30 -7.98
N ILE A 42 -2.89 -2.97 -8.15
CA ILE A 42 -3.85 -3.91 -8.74
C ILE A 42 -3.53 -4.19 -10.22
N ALA A 43 -3.04 -3.21 -10.98
CA ALA A 43 -2.58 -3.46 -12.34
C ALA A 43 -1.40 -4.44 -12.38
N GLN A 44 -0.46 -4.32 -11.43
CA GLN A 44 0.64 -5.27 -11.30
C GLN A 44 0.13 -6.67 -10.94
N VAL A 45 -0.85 -6.78 -10.02
CA VAL A 45 -1.47 -8.07 -9.69
C VAL A 45 -2.04 -8.75 -10.93
N MET A 46 -2.80 -8.02 -11.76
CA MET A 46 -3.37 -8.57 -12.99
C MET A 46 -2.30 -8.97 -14.01
N SER A 47 -1.22 -8.19 -14.11
CA SER A 47 -0.08 -8.52 -14.97
C SER A 47 0.65 -9.79 -14.52
N ASP A 48 0.87 -9.95 -13.22
CA ASP A 48 1.53 -11.12 -12.64
C ASP A 48 0.68 -12.38 -12.84
N ILE A 49 -0.64 -12.28 -12.68
CA ILE A 49 -1.58 -13.37 -12.98
C ILE A 49 -1.49 -13.77 -14.45
N ALA A 50 -1.55 -12.82 -15.38
CA ALA A 50 -1.44 -13.11 -16.81
C ALA A 50 -0.09 -13.77 -17.16
N ALA A 51 1.00 -13.36 -16.51
CA ALA A 51 2.30 -14.01 -16.67
C ALA A 51 2.32 -15.45 -16.12
N ALA A 52 1.70 -15.67 -14.96
CA ALA A 52 1.59 -16.99 -14.34
C ALA A 52 0.73 -17.94 -15.19
N GLU A 53 -0.41 -17.48 -15.71
CA GLU A 53 -1.26 -18.25 -16.62
C GLU A 53 -0.54 -18.63 -17.91
N LYS A 54 0.27 -17.73 -18.47
CA LYS A 54 1.10 -18.01 -19.64
C LYS A 54 2.15 -19.09 -19.35
N ALA A 55 2.73 -19.09 -18.15
CA ALA A 55 3.71 -20.09 -17.74
C ALA A 55 3.05 -21.43 -17.38
N ASN A 56 1.85 -21.40 -16.81
CA ASN A 56 1.07 -22.57 -16.43
C ASN A 56 -0.43 -22.35 -16.71
N PRO A 57 -0.94 -22.82 -17.87
CA PRO A 57 -2.34 -22.64 -18.25
C PRO A 57 -3.37 -23.25 -17.29
N ALA A 58 -2.96 -24.17 -16.40
CA ALA A 58 -3.85 -24.74 -15.40
C ALA A 58 -4.32 -23.70 -14.36
N ILE A 59 -3.57 -22.60 -14.18
CA ILE A 59 -3.95 -21.49 -13.29
C ILE A 59 -5.26 -20.85 -13.75
N ALA A 60 -5.40 -20.62 -15.06
CA ALA A 60 -6.60 -20.03 -15.66
C ALA A 60 -7.86 -20.92 -15.52
N LEU A 61 -7.69 -22.20 -15.16
CA LEU A 61 -8.79 -23.14 -14.92
C LEU A 61 -9.33 -23.05 -13.49
N SER A 62 -8.68 -22.30 -12.59
CA SER A 62 -9.17 -22.10 -11.23
C SER A 62 -10.43 -21.24 -11.26
N SER A 63 -11.55 -21.80 -10.82
CA SER A 63 -12.78 -21.06 -10.55
C SER A 63 -12.75 -20.34 -9.19
N ASN A 64 -11.71 -20.58 -8.38
CA ASN A 64 -11.56 -19.95 -7.07
C ASN A 64 -10.72 -18.66 -7.20
N PRO A 65 -11.30 -17.47 -6.97
CA PRO A 65 -10.58 -16.20 -7.03
C PRO A 65 -9.48 -16.09 -5.95
N PHE A 66 -9.58 -16.84 -4.84
CA PHE A 66 -8.56 -16.84 -3.79
C PHE A 66 -7.23 -17.44 -4.27
N THR A 67 -7.26 -18.37 -5.23
CA THR A 67 -6.04 -18.91 -5.85
C THR A 67 -5.18 -17.80 -6.47
N TYR A 68 -5.81 -16.79 -7.03
CA TYR A 68 -5.12 -15.69 -7.69
C TYR A 68 -4.55 -14.68 -6.69
N ALA A 69 -5.11 -14.61 -5.48
CA ALA A 69 -4.65 -13.70 -4.44
C ALA A 69 -3.25 -14.05 -3.89
N GLU A 70 -2.77 -15.26 -4.15
CA GLU A 70 -1.46 -15.75 -3.70
C GLU A 70 -0.37 -15.61 -4.78
N ILE A 71 -0.74 -15.23 -6.01
CA ILE A 71 0.19 -15.20 -7.15
C ILE A 71 1.12 -13.99 -7.11
N SER A 72 0.60 -12.82 -6.72
CA SER A 72 1.32 -11.55 -6.85
C SER A 72 1.67 -10.95 -5.49
N PRO A 73 2.96 -10.67 -5.23
CA PRO A 73 3.36 -9.90 -4.04
C PRO A 73 2.85 -8.45 -4.07
N ALA A 74 2.35 -7.97 -5.22
CA ALA A 74 1.72 -6.66 -5.31
C ALA A 74 0.40 -6.59 -4.53
N LEU A 75 -0.30 -7.72 -4.34
CA LEU A 75 -1.50 -7.74 -3.50
C LEU A 75 -1.13 -7.49 -2.03
N ASP A 76 -0.04 -8.10 -1.55
CA ASP A 76 0.45 -7.86 -0.20
C ASP A 76 0.93 -6.42 -0.02
N ARG A 77 1.53 -5.81 -1.06
CA ARG A 77 1.84 -4.38 -1.04
C ARG A 77 0.59 -3.52 -0.95
N LEU A 78 -0.47 -3.85 -1.69
CA LEU A 78 -1.75 -3.15 -1.62
C LEU A 78 -2.34 -3.26 -0.20
N VAL A 79 -2.30 -4.45 0.42
CA VAL A 79 -2.72 -4.65 1.81
C VAL A 79 -1.85 -3.86 2.78
N ALA A 80 -0.54 -3.82 2.59
CA ALA A 80 0.40 -3.09 3.45
C ALA A 80 0.20 -1.56 3.44
N ARG A 81 -0.58 -1.01 2.49
CA ARG A 81 -0.99 0.40 2.51
C ARG A 81 -1.92 0.73 3.68
N GLY A 82 -2.61 -0.27 4.23
CA GLY A 82 -3.45 -0.13 5.41
C GLY A 82 -4.69 0.74 5.19
N GLU A 83 -5.23 1.24 6.30
CA GLU A 83 -6.48 2.02 6.35
C GLU A 83 -6.55 3.19 5.33
N PRO A 84 -5.46 3.96 5.07
CA PRO A 84 -5.49 5.02 4.05
C PRO A 84 -5.92 4.57 2.66
N ALA A 85 -5.69 3.30 2.28
CA ALA A 85 -6.06 2.78 0.96
C ALA A 85 -7.54 2.36 0.85
N LEU A 86 -8.23 2.12 1.96
CA LEU A 86 -9.60 1.57 1.93
C LEU A 86 -10.57 2.42 1.11
N GLU A 87 -10.45 3.74 1.22
CA GLU A 87 -11.31 4.67 0.49
C GLU A 87 -11.08 4.58 -1.01
N SER A 88 -9.81 4.61 -1.41
CA SER A 88 -9.42 4.47 -2.81
C SER A 88 -9.80 3.10 -3.38
N ILE A 89 -9.68 2.03 -2.60
CA ILE A 89 -10.12 0.68 -3.01
C ILE A 89 -11.63 0.66 -3.26
N ALA A 90 -12.44 1.21 -2.34
CA ALA A 90 -13.88 1.27 -2.51
C ALA A 90 -14.29 2.12 -3.72
N GLU A 91 -13.70 3.30 -3.90
CA GLU A 91 -13.94 4.16 -5.06
C GLU A 91 -13.58 3.43 -6.38
N GLU A 92 -12.44 2.74 -6.45
CA GLU A 92 -12.03 1.99 -7.65
C GLU A 92 -12.97 0.83 -7.97
N ILE A 93 -13.50 0.17 -6.95
CA ILE A 93 -14.50 -0.87 -7.12
C ILE A 93 -15.81 -0.24 -7.58
N GLU A 94 -16.27 0.85 -6.97
CA GLU A 94 -17.54 1.54 -7.29
C GLU A 94 -17.55 2.11 -8.71
N ASP A 95 -16.45 2.68 -9.17
CA ASP A 95 -16.33 3.30 -10.49
C ASP A 95 -16.14 2.28 -11.62
N SER A 96 -15.71 1.06 -11.33
CA SER A 96 -15.59 -0.01 -12.33
C SER A 96 -16.99 -0.44 -12.83
N PRO A 97 -17.26 -0.56 -14.14
CA PRO A 97 -18.52 -1.14 -14.60
C PRO A 97 -18.60 -2.66 -14.34
N GLU A 98 -17.47 -3.29 -14.01
CA GLU A 98 -17.31 -4.72 -13.91
C GLU A 98 -17.49 -5.26 -12.48
N ASN A 99 -17.59 -6.58 -12.37
CA ASN A 99 -17.55 -7.36 -11.13
C ASN A 99 -16.57 -8.55 -11.27
N GLY A 100 -15.44 -8.31 -11.93
CA GLY A 100 -14.50 -9.36 -12.32
C GLY A 100 -13.46 -9.67 -11.26
N LEU A 101 -12.46 -10.46 -11.67
CA LEU A 101 -11.33 -10.85 -10.82
C LEU A 101 -10.58 -9.64 -10.26
N ARG A 102 -10.39 -8.58 -11.06
CA ARG A 102 -9.72 -7.35 -10.64
C ARG A 102 -10.42 -6.73 -9.42
N GLU A 103 -11.72 -6.49 -9.52
CA GLU A 103 -12.51 -5.89 -8.43
C GLU A 103 -12.55 -6.83 -7.22
N TYR A 104 -12.66 -8.13 -7.45
CA TYR A 104 -12.70 -9.12 -6.37
C TYR A 104 -11.40 -9.16 -5.57
N LEU A 105 -10.24 -9.08 -6.24
CA LEU A 105 -8.94 -9.01 -5.57
C LEU A 105 -8.75 -7.70 -4.79
N MET A 106 -9.26 -6.58 -5.31
CA MET A 106 -9.31 -5.32 -4.54
C MET A 106 -10.17 -5.46 -3.28
N ALA A 107 -11.33 -6.11 -3.38
CA ALA A 107 -12.19 -6.37 -2.22
C ALA A 107 -11.53 -7.31 -1.20
N ILE A 108 -10.81 -8.34 -1.65
CA ILE A 108 -9.96 -9.19 -0.76
C ILE A 108 -8.93 -8.32 -0.04
N ALA A 109 -8.23 -7.44 -0.75
CA ALA A 109 -7.22 -6.58 -0.14
C ALA A 109 -7.83 -5.64 0.91
N GLY A 110 -8.96 -5.00 0.58
CA GLY A 110 -9.69 -4.16 1.52
C GLY A 110 -10.19 -4.94 2.75
N GLN A 111 -10.70 -6.15 2.56
CA GLN A 111 -11.11 -7.04 3.65
C GLN A 111 -9.95 -7.41 4.59
N ARG A 112 -8.76 -7.70 4.03
CA ARG A 112 -7.54 -7.97 4.80
C ARG A 112 -7.09 -6.74 5.59
N ILE A 113 -7.13 -5.55 5.00
CA ILE A 113 -6.81 -4.29 5.68
C ILE A 113 -7.73 -4.03 6.87
N MET A 114 -9.03 -4.34 6.75
CA MET A 114 -10.00 -4.20 7.84
C MET A 114 -9.76 -5.21 9.00
N GLY A 115 -8.74 -6.07 8.91
CA GLY A 115 -8.39 -7.04 9.97
C GLY A 115 -9.39 -8.19 10.12
N ALA A 116 -10.30 -8.36 9.16
CA ALA A 116 -11.38 -9.31 9.24
C ALA A 116 -11.17 -10.46 8.24
N GLU A 117 -10.02 -11.14 8.36
CA GLU A 117 -9.67 -12.32 7.56
C GLU A 117 -10.70 -13.46 7.64
N LYS A 118 -11.59 -13.44 8.66
CA LYS A 118 -12.64 -14.45 8.89
C LYS A 118 -14.05 -14.06 8.46
N THR A 119 -14.30 -12.89 7.86
CA THR A 119 -15.64 -12.47 7.40
C THR A 119 -15.80 -12.50 5.88
N ILE A 120 -14.96 -13.26 5.17
CA ILE A 120 -15.24 -13.67 3.80
C ILE A 120 -16.50 -14.54 3.86
N GLY A 121 -17.63 -13.96 3.48
CA GLY A 121 -18.98 -14.52 3.68
C GLY A 121 -20.05 -13.45 3.91
N THR A 122 -19.65 -12.22 4.26
CA THR A 122 -20.58 -11.06 4.35
C THR A 122 -20.87 -10.42 3.00
N TRP A 123 -20.07 -10.74 1.99
CA TRP A 123 -20.19 -10.24 0.62
C TRP A 123 -19.79 -11.34 -0.37
N SER A 124 -20.47 -11.39 -1.50
CA SER A 124 -20.27 -12.33 -2.61
C SER A 124 -19.62 -11.65 -3.82
N THR A 125 -19.70 -10.32 -3.91
CA THR A 125 -19.12 -9.52 -4.99
C THR A 125 -18.28 -8.38 -4.42
N ALA A 126 -17.34 -7.87 -5.22
CA ALA A 126 -16.56 -6.72 -4.84
C ALA A 126 -17.43 -5.49 -4.54
N LYS A 127 -18.51 -5.30 -5.31
CA LYS A 127 -19.47 -4.21 -5.09
C LYS A 127 -20.22 -4.35 -3.77
N GLU A 128 -20.52 -5.57 -3.35
CA GLU A 128 -21.07 -5.81 -2.01
C GLU A 128 -20.06 -5.50 -0.92
N TRP A 129 -18.78 -5.85 -1.11
CA TRP A 129 -17.73 -5.43 -0.17
C TRP A 129 -17.64 -3.91 -0.06
N ALA A 130 -17.63 -3.19 -1.19
CA ALA A 130 -17.57 -1.73 -1.19
C ALA A 130 -18.76 -1.14 -0.42
N ARG A 131 -19.99 -1.61 -0.70
CA ARG A 131 -21.19 -1.21 0.05
C ARG A 131 -21.06 -1.50 1.55
N TYR A 132 -20.61 -2.70 1.92
CA TYR A 132 -20.40 -3.09 3.31
C TYR A 132 -19.42 -2.15 4.03
N TYR A 133 -18.29 -1.84 3.38
CA TYR A 133 -17.31 -0.91 3.90
C TYR A 133 -17.90 0.51 4.10
N ARG A 134 -18.68 1.01 3.13
CA ARG A 134 -19.36 2.32 3.25
C ARG A 134 -20.30 2.38 4.45
N THR A 135 -21.02 1.30 4.73
CA THR A 135 -22.02 1.24 5.82
C THR A 135 -21.43 0.91 7.20
N SER A 136 -20.18 0.43 7.26
CA SER A 136 -19.53 0.03 8.51
C SER A 136 -18.68 1.14 9.15
N ARG A 137 -18.78 2.36 8.63
CA ARG A 137 -18.07 3.56 9.07
C ARG A 137 -18.96 4.50 9.88
#